data_AF-A0A2M8DVA1-F1
#
_entry.id   AF-A0A2M8DVA1-F1
#
_cell.length_a   1.000
_cell.length_b   1.000
_cell.length_c   1.000
_cell.angle_alpha   90.00
_cell.angle_beta   90.00
_cell.angle_gamma   90.00
#
_symmetry.space_group_name_H-M   'P 1'
#
loop_
_entity.id
_entity.type
_entity.pdbx_description
1 polymer ?
#
loop_
_entity_poly.entity_id
_entity_poly.type
_entity_poly.pdbx_seq_one_letter_code
_entity_poly.pdbx_strand_id
1 'polypeptide(L)'
;MKTDVFIQPLAHPLIGLASLMRMAFSGVDLAPLGTQLIARAGTEPRTADANALLDLSIVLQLRGERELALEMQSLALLNQRLYAPPMQRGLGDRSRAAIRLLAVMGAGDLMANSPIEFLLEDADVALDIVYVTDELDAFRYFPEHDVLFVAVAENEQNIPLLNKLSDALAAWPRPVVNDPARIARLSRDHNCALLKEVTGVDMPVTVRVGRSVLEQVSRGERSFAAVLGDGDFPVIVRPVDSHAGHGLDRLADAAALAEYLSSATQSEFYVSRFVDYRDADGMFRKYRVMLIAGRPFVAHMGISAHWMIHYLNAGMA
;
A
#
# COMPACT_ATOMS: atom_id res chain seq x y z
N MET A 1 -10.63 -19.85 -36.06
CA MET A 1 -11.44 -18.63 -35.96
C MET A 1 -10.70 -17.70 -35.00
N LYS A 2 -10.01 -16.69 -35.53
CA LYS A 2 -9.29 -15.70 -34.72
C LYS A 2 -10.35 -14.73 -34.20
N THR A 3 -10.55 -14.70 -32.88
CA THR A 3 -11.41 -13.69 -32.27
C THR A 3 -10.54 -12.45 -32.08
N ASP A 4 -10.62 -11.52 -33.01
CA ASP A 4 -10.04 -10.19 -32.86
C ASP A 4 -10.72 -9.52 -31.67
N VAL A 5 -10.00 -9.40 -30.56
CA VAL A 5 -10.38 -8.52 -29.45
C VAL A 5 -10.12 -7.10 -29.94
N PHE A 6 -11.16 -6.49 -30.48
CA PHE A 6 -11.16 -5.07 -30.80
C PHE A 6 -10.88 -4.29 -29.52
N ILE A 7 -9.67 -3.73 -29.38
CA ILE A 7 -9.41 -2.64 -28.46
C ILE A 7 -10.21 -1.45 -28.99
N GLN A 8 -11.44 -1.28 -28.50
CA GLN A 8 -12.20 -0.07 -28.76
C GLN A 8 -11.44 1.13 -28.18
N PRO A 9 -11.41 2.29 -28.87
CA PRO A 9 -10.89 3.51 -28.29
C PRO A 9 -11.75 3.84 -27.06
N LEU A 10 -11.12 3.93 -25.87
CA LEU A 10 -11.79 4.28 -24.62
C LEU A 10 -12.46 5.64 -24.80
N ALA A 11 -13.80 5.67 -24.80
CA ALA A 11 -14.59 6.85 -25.13
C ALA A 11 -14.29 8.06 -24.22
N HIS A 12 -13.72 7.83 -23.03
CA HIS A 12 -13.10 8.86 -22.21
C HIS A 12 -11.94 8.26 -21.38
N PRO A 13 -10.78 8.94 -21.28
CA PRO A 13 -9.61 8.41 -20.57
C PRO A 13 -9.84 8.37 -19.05
N LEU A 14 -9.03 7.53 -18.38
CA LEU A 14 -8.91 7.50 -16.93
C LEU A 14 -8.25 8.81 -16.44
N ILE A 15 -8.75 9.38 -15.33
CA ILE A 15 -8.10 10.51 -14.65
C ILE A 15 -6.90 9.99 -13.85
N GLY A 16 -7.10 8.90 -13.12
CA GLY A 16 -6.05 8.14 -12.46
C GLY A 16 -5.69 8.63 -11.06
N LEU A 17 -5.07 7.73 -10.29
CA LEU A 17 -4.75 7.93 -8.88
C LEU A 17 -3.90 9.18 -8.62
N ALA A 18 -2.82 9.36 -9.38
CA ALA A 18 -1.88 10.46 -9.17
C ALA A 18 -2.54 11.83 -9.32
N SER A 19 -3.32 12.02 -10.38
CA SER A 19 -4.06 13.25 -10.66
C SER A 19 -5.09 13.54 -9.56
N LEU A 20 -5.91 12.55 -9.21
CA LEU A 20 -6.98 12.70 -8.21
C LEU A 20 -6.43 13.00 -6.81
N MET A 21 -5.35 12.32 -6.41
CA MET A 21 -4.68 12.62 -5.15
C MET A 21 -4.07 14.03 -5.17
N ARG A 22 -3.41 14.44 -6.25
CA ARG A 22 -2.86 15.81 -6.35
C ARG A 22 -3.96 16.87 -6.16
N MET A 23 -5.14 16.66 -6.77
CA MET A 23 -6.29 17.54 -6.58
C MET A 23 -6.71 17.60 -5.10
N ALA A 24 -6.93 16.46 -4.46
CA ALA A 24 -7.33 16.38 -3.06
C ALA A 24 -6.32 17.06 -2.12
N PHE A 25 -5.03 16.74 -2.27
CA PHE A 25 -3.96 17.30 -1.43
C PHE A 25 -3.69 18.79 -1.70
N SER A 26 -4.13 19.32 -2.84
CA SER A 26 -4.11 20.76 -3.13
C SER A 26 -5.36 21.49 -2.61
N GLY A 27 -6.24 20.81 -1.88
CA GLY A 27 -7.46 21.38 -1.30
C GLY A 27 -8.63 21.53 -2.29
N VAL A 28 -8.58 20.87 -3.45
CA VAL A 28 -9.69 20.89 -4.41
C VAL A 28 -10.85 20.04 -3.87
N ASP A 29 -12.06 20.60 -3.85
CA ASP A 29 -13.27 19.84 -3.55
C ASP A 29 -13.58 18.85 -4.68
N LEU A 30 -13.52 17.55 -4.37
CA LEU A 30 -13.78 16.47 -5.31
C LEU A 30 -15.27 16.13 -5.45
N ALA A 31 -16.16 16.76 -4.67
CA ALA A 31 -17.60 16.45 -4.74
C ALA A 31 -18.23 16.71 -6.12
N PRO A 32 -17.98 17.85 -6.79
CA PRO A 32 -18.50 18.07 -8.13
C PRO A 32 -17.99 17.04 -9.14
N LEU A 33 -16.72 16.64 -9.02
CA LEU A 33 -16.14 15.61 -9.89
C LEU A 33 -16.79 14.24 -9.63
N GLY A 34 -17.04 13.88 -8.37
CA GLY A 34 -17.78 12.66 -8.03
C GLY A 34 -19.15 12.60 -8.69
N THR A 35 -19.92 13.70 -8.68
CA THR A 35 -21.22 13.78 -9.37
C THR A 35 -21.09 13.58 -10.88
N GLN A 36 -20.06 14.17 -11.50
CA GLN A 36 -19.80 13.98 -12.93
C GLN A 36 -19.42 12.53 -13.25
N LEU A 37 -18.60 11.89 -12.41
CA LEU A 37 -18.20 10.50 -12.58
C LEU A 37 -19.38 9.54 -12.41
N ILE A 38 -20.30 9.79 -11.46
CA ILE A 38 -21.55 9.04 -11.31
C ILE A 38 -22.38 9.13 -12.59
N ALA A 39 -22.58 10.34 -13.13
CA ALA A 39 -23.33 10.54 -14.37
C ALA A 39 -22.66 9.85 -15.58
N ARG A 40 -21.32 9.87 -15.62
CA ARG A 40 -20.52 9.25 -16.68
C ARG A 40 -20.50 7.72 -16.60
N ALA A 41 -20.47 7.15 -15.40
CA ALA A 41 -20.50 5.69 -15.20
C ALA A 41 -21.76 5.07 -15.82
N GLY A 42 -22.87 5.81 -15.87
CA GLY A 42 -24.15 5.31 -16.36
C GLY A 42 -24.88 4.48 -15.31
N THR A 43 -26.09 4.03 -15.65
CA THR A 43 -26.99 3.36 -14.68
C THR A 43 -27.03 1.84 -14.81
N GLU A 44 -26.48 1.27 -15.88
CA GLU A 44 -26.53 -0.16 -16.16
C GLU A 44 -25.19 -0.83 -15.80
N PRO A 45 -25.13 -1.71 -14.79
CA PRO A 45 -23.88 -2.26 -14.27
C PRO A 45 -23.00 -2.98 -15.29
N ARG A 46 -23.56 -3.60 -16.34
CA ARG A 46 -22.80 -4.38 -17.35
C ARG A 46 -22.27 -3.56 -18.52
N THR A 47 -22.70 -2.32 -18.65
CA THR A 47 -22.27 -1.40 -19.71
C THR A 47 -21.74 -0.10 -19.14
N ALA A 48 -21.45 -0.10 -17.84
CA ALA A 48 -20.98 1.08 -17.14
C ALA A 48 -19.57 1.46 -17.60
N ASP A 49 -19.26 2.75 -17.65
CA ASP A 49 -17.91 3.23 -17.96
C ASP A 49 -16.96 2.83 -16.82
N ALA A 50 -16.14 1.81 -17.08
CA ALA A 50 -15.24 1.24 -16.10
C ALA A 50 -14.12 2.21 -15.67
N ASN A 51 -13.70 3.14 -16.53
CA ASN A 51 -12.76 4.19 -16.14
C ASN A 51 -13.42 5.16 -15.16
N ALA A 52 -14.66 5.56 -15.44
CA ALA A 52 -15.42 6.45 -14.56
C ALA A 52 -15.68 5.81 -13.19
N LEU A 53 -16.04 4.52 -13.15
CA LEU A 53 -16.21 3.77 -11.91
C LEU A 53 -14.91 3.64 -11.12
N LEU A 54 -13.78 3.38 -11.78
CA LEU A 54 -12.49 3.30 -11.11
C LEU A 54 -12.07 4.67 -10.53
N ASP A 55 -12.19 5.75 -11.32
CA ASP A 55 -11.93 7.11 -10.82
C ASP A 55 -12.88 7.50 -9.67
N LEU A 56 -14.16 7.12 -9.76
CA LEU A 56 -15.13 7.36 -8.69
C LEU A 56 -14.76 6.62 -7.41
N SER A 57 -14.27 5.38 -7.52
CA SER A 57 -13.77 4.63 -6.37
C SER A 57 -12.65 5.39 -5.67
N ILE A 58 -11.70 5.94 -6.41
CA ILE A 58 -10.57 6.71 -5.85
C ILE A 58 -11.10 7.99 -5.17
N VAL A 59 -12.00 8.74 -5.82
CA VAL A 59 -12.63 9.94 -5.24
C VAL A 59 -13.33 9.62 -3.92
N LEU A 60 -14.10 8.54 -3.86
CA LEU A 60 -14.82 8.14 -2.66
C LEU A 60 -13.88 7.74 -1.53
N GLN A 61 -12.78 7.02 -1.83
CA GLN A 61 -11.75 6.73 -0.82
C GLN A 61 -11.11 7.99 -0.26
N LEU A 62 -10.78 8.96 -1.13
CA LEU A 62 -10.20 10.24 -0.70
C LEU A 62 -11.17 11.09 0.14
N ARG A 63 -12.47 10.82 0.03
CA ARG A 63 -13.52 11.45 0.84
C ARG A 63 -13.88 10.67 2.10
N GLY A 64 -13.28 9.51 2.34
CA GLY A 64 -13.53 8.66 3.51
C GLY A 64 -14.71 7.68 3.36
N GLU A 65 -15.33 7.61 2.17
CA GLU A 65 -16.49 6.75 1.90
C GLU A 65 -16.05 5.34 1.48
N ARG A 66 -15.39 4.61 2.39
CA ARG A 66 -14.67 3.36 2.09
C ARG A 66 -15.55 2.29 1.45
N GLU A 67 -16.68 1.96 2.06
CA GLU A 67 -17.52 0.83 1.63
C GLU A 67 -18.02 1.05 0.20
N LEU A 68 -18.65 2.21 -0.04
CA LEU A 68 -19.12 2.60 -1.37
C LEU A 68 -17.98 2.65 -2.39
N ALA A 69 -16.80 3.12 -1.99
CA ALA A 69 -15.65 3.13 -2.88
C ALA A 69 -15.25 1.72 -3.37
N LEU A 70 -15.20 0.75 -2.46
CA LEU A 70 -14.86 -0.63 -2.79
C LEU A 70 -15.95 -1.31 -3.64
N GLU A 71 -17.22 -0.94 -3.46
CA GLU A 71 -18.30 -1.36 -4.35
C GLU A 71 -18.10 -0.81 -5.78
N MET A 72 -17.78 0.48 -5.92
CA MET A 72 -17.53 1.09 -7.24
C MET A 72 -16.31 0.46 -7.92
N GLN A 73 -15.25 0.18 -7.17
CA GLN A 73 -14.08 -0.54 -7.69
C GLN A 73 -14.49 -1.94 -8.15
N SER A 74 -15.25 -2.69 -7.36
CA SER A 74 -15.70 -4.03 -7.72
C SER A 74 -16.53 -4.02 -9.01
N LEU A 75 -17.44 -3.06 -9.17
CA LEU A 75 -18.19 -2.86 -10.42
C LEU A 75 -17.28 -2.52 -11.61
N ALA A 76 -16.27 -1.68 -11.40
CA ALA A 76 -15.28 -1.37 -12.42
C ALA A 76 -14.57 -2.65 -12.90
N LEU A 77 -14.09 -3.48 -11.95
CA LEU A 77 -13.34 -4.71 -12.20
C LEU A 77 -14.18 -5.86 -12.80
N LEU A 78 -15.50 -5.83 -12.64
CA LEU A 78 -16.42 -6.72 -13.35
C LEU A 78 -16.49 -6.40 -14.84
N ASN A 79 -16.35 -5.12 -15.22
CA ASN A 79 -16.44 -4.67 -16.60
C ASN A 79 -15.09 -4.64 -17.31
N GLN A 80 -14.04 -4.20 -16.62
CA GLN A 80 -12.69 -4.04 -17.18
C GLN A 80 -11.65 -4.25 -16.09
N ARG A 81 -10.58 -4.99 -16.40
CA ARG A 81 -9.47 -5.22 -15.46
C ARG A 81 -8.16 -4.57 -15.89
N LEU A 82 -8.04 -4.18 -17.17
CA LEU A 82 -6.87 -3.52 -17.72
C LEU A 82 -7.14 -2.03 -17.89
N TYR A 83 -6.28 -1.20 -17.34
CA TYR A 83 -6.39 0.26 -17.35
C TYR A 83 -5.09 0.89 -17.84
N ALA A 84 -5.21 2.03 -18.51
CA ALA A 84 -4.08 2.79 -19.01
C ALA A 84 -4.12 4.22 -18.44
N PRO A 85 -3.44 4.48 -17.32
CA PRO A 85 -3.28 5.84 -16.80
C PRO A 85 -2.67 6.79 -17.83
N PRO A 86 -2.99 8.09 -17.74
CA PRO A 86 -2.44 9.09 -18.64
C PRO A 86 -0.92 9.25 -18.44
N MET A 87 -0.20 9.44 -19.55
CA MET A 87 1.21 9.84 -19.55
C MET A 87 1.28 11.36 -19.69
N GLN A 88 1.99 12.07 -18.80
CA GLN A 88 2.17 13.52 -18.93
C GLN A 88 3.26 13.86 -19.95
N ARG A 89 4.32 13.05 -20.00
CA ARG A 89 5.43 13.20 -20.95
C ARG A 89 5.18 12.41 -22.23
N GLY A 90 5.35 13.04 -23.40
CA GLY A 90 5.31 12.35 -24.70
C GLY A 90 4.00 12.42 -25.50
N LEU A 91 3.08 13.35 -25.19
CA LEU A 91 1.86 13.65 -25.96
C LEU A 91 0.87 12.47 -26.15
N GLY A 92 0.95 11.42 -25.32
CA GLY A 92 -0.05 10.34 -25.30
C GLY A 92 0.16 9.21 -26.30
N ASP A 93 1.24 9.21 -27.09
CA ASP A 93 1.60 8.08 -27.95
C ASP A 93 2.39 7.02 -27.17
N ARG A 94 1.63 6.11 -26.52
CA ARG A 94 2.16 4.99 -25.72
C ARG A 94 3.05 4.04 -26.53
N SER A 95 2.92 4.00 -27.86
CA SER A 95 3.71 3.11 -28.72
C SER A 95 5.17 3.53 -28.84
N ARG A 96 5.48 4.79 -28.48
CA ARG A 96 6.83 5.37 -28.55
C ARG A 96 7.53 5.45 -27.21
N ALA A 97 6.90 4.98 -26.13
CA ALA A 97 7.50 5.00 -24.81
C ALA A 97 8.79 4.18 -24.77
N ALA A 98 9.80 4.66 -24.04
CA ALA A 98 11.07 3.94 -23.91
C ALA A 98 10.92 2.59 -23.20
N ILE A 99 9.94 2.47 -22.29
CA ILE A 99 9.62 1.23 -21.56
C ILE A 99 8.10 1.04 -21.50
N ARG A 100 7.64 -0.17 -21.78
CA ARG A 100 6.27 -0.63 -21.51
C ARG A 100 6.26 -1.41 -20.20
N LEU A 101 5.62 -0.85 -19.18
CA LEU A 101 5.52 -1.43 -17.85
C LEU A 101 4.10 -1.94 -17.60
N LEU A 102 3.97 -3.20 -17.19
CA LEU A 102 2.69 -3.76 -16.74
C LEU A 102 2.68 -3.89 -15.22
N ALA A 103 1.90 -3.07 -14.52
CA ALA A 103 1.70 -3.18 -13.09
C ALA A 103 0.54 -4.13 -12.74
N VAL A 104 0.81 -5.14 -11.93
CA VAL A 104 -0.16 -6.08 -11.38
C VAL A 104 -0.63 -5.58 -10.01
N MET A 105 -1.93 -5.36 -9.88
CA MET A 105 -2.58 -4.83 -8.68
C MET A 105 -3.65 -5.79 -8.15
N GLY A 106 -3.84 -5.80 -6.84
CA GLY A 106 -4.98 -6.43 -6.18
C GLY A 106 -6.12 -5.44 -6.03
N ALA A 107 -7.35 -5.94 -5.92
CA ALA A 107 -8.47 -5.11 -5.46
C ALA A 107 -8.26 -4.69 -4.00
N GLY A 108 -8.78 -3.53 -3.62
CA GLY A 108 -8.65 -3.00 -2.27
C GLY A 108 -8.51 -1.49 -2.21
N ASP A 109 -8.21 -1.01 -1.01
CA ASP A 109 -8.05 0.41 -0.76
C ASP A 109 -6.74 0.97 -1.35
N LEU A 110 -6.53 2.29 -1.19
CA LEU A 110 -5.33 2.97 -1.68
C LEU A 110 -4.01 2.44 -1.09
N MET A 111 -4.06 1.64 -0.01
CA MET A 111 -2.89 1.01 0.62
C MET A 111 -2.69 -0.45 0.18
N ALA A 112 -3.66 -1.04 -0.55
CA ALA A 112 -3.56 -2.42 -1.03
C ALA A 112 -2.48 -2.61 -2.11
N ASN A 113 -2.02 -1.52 -2.73
CA ASN A 113 -1.03 -1.53 -3.79
C ASN A 113 -0.01 -0.39 -3.62
N SER A 114 1.21 -0.62 -4.11
CA SER A 114 2.24 0.42 -4.27
C SER A 114 1.81 1.37 -5.38
N PRO A 115 1.68 2.69 -5.11
CA PRO A 115 1.15 3.64 -6.07
C PRO A 115 2.24 4.11 -7.04
N ILE A 116 2.66 3.22 -7.94
CA ILE A 116 3.76 3.44 -8.88
C ILE A 116 3.48 4.58 -9.88
N GLU A 117 2.21 4.93 -10.08
CA GLU A 117 1.76 6.02 -10.94
C GLU A 117 2.46 7.34 -10.63
N PHE A 118 2.67 7.66 -9.35
CA PHE A 118 3.36 8.88 -8.93
C PHE A 118 4.83 8.93 -9.35
N LEU A 119 5.47 7.77 -9.49
CA LEU A 119 6.86 7.71 -9.93
C LEU A 119 6.99 7.90 -11.45
N LEU A 120 5.94 7.55 -12.19
CA LEU A 120 6.01 7.36 -13.64
C LEU A 120 5.26 8.39 -14.47
N GLU A 121 4.38 9.20 -13.89
CA GLU A 121 3.53 10.14 -14.64
C GLU A 121 4.32 11.09 -15.57
N ASP A 122 5.53 11.50 -15.15
CA ASP A 122 6.45 12.36 -15.91
C ASP A 122 7.61 11.59 -16.58
N ALA A 123 7.63 10.26 -16.44
CA ALA A 123 8.65 9.40 -17.04
C ALA A 123 8.27 9.00 -18.47
N ASP A 124 9.27 8.60 -19.26
CA ASP A 124 9.09 8.02 -20.59
C ASP A 124 8.72 6.52 -20.49
N VAL A 125 7.61 6.25 -19.79
CA VAL A 125 7.14 4.89 -19.46
C VAL A 125 5.65 4.78 -19.76
N ALA A 126 5.27 3.84 -20.63
CA ALA A 126 3.87 3.48 -20.83
C ALA A 126 3.46 2.48 -19.74
N LEU A 127 2.67 2.94 -18.77
CA LEU A 127 2.17 2.12 -17.67
C LEU A 127 0.80 1.55 -17.99
N ASP A 128 0.69 0.23 -18.13
CA ASP A 128 -0.57 -0.49 -18.08
C ASP A 128 -0.78 -1.05 -16.67
N ILE A 129 -2.00 -0.94 -16.13
CA ILE A 129 -2.38 -1.50 -14.83
C ILE A 129 -3.37 -2.64 -15.06
N VAL A 130 -3.07 -3.81 -14.52
CA VAL A 130 -3.98 -4.94 -14.52
C VAL A 130 -4.35 -5.32 -13.10
N TYR A 131 -5.66 -5.30 -12.83
CA TYR A 131 -6.20 -5.82 -11.58
C TYR A 131 -6.41 -7.33 -11.69
N VAL A 132 -5.78 -8.06 -10.79
CA VAL A 132 -5.91 -9.51 -10.68
C VAL A 132 -6.77 -9.85 -9.47
N THR A 133 -7.64 -10.83 -9.65
CA THR A 133 -8.48 -11.39 -8.59
C THR A 133 -8.01 -12.81 -8.29
N ASP A 134 -8.62 -13.44 -7.28
CA ASP A 134 -8.33 -14.82 -6.91
C ASP A 134 -8.64 -15.86 -8.00
N GLU A 135 -9.34 -15.47 -9.05
CA GLU A 135 -9.70 -16.29 -10.20
C GLU A 135 -8.54 -16.36 -11.20
N LEU A 136 -7.91 -17.53 -11.29
CA LEU A 136 -6.69 -17.83 -12.05
C LEU A 136 -6.75 -17.52 -13.56
N ASP A 137 -7.93 -17.36 -14.16
CA ASP A 137 -8.04 -17.09 -15.60
C ASP A 137 -7.59 -15.68 -16.00
N ALA A 138 -7.45 -14.75 -15.03
CA ALA A 138 -6.94 -13.40 -15.26
C ALA A 138 -5.48 -13.37 -15.75
N PHE A 139 -4.68 -14.41 -15.47
CA PHE A 139 -3.25 -14.45 -15.80
C PHE A 139 -2.95 -14.83 -17.26
N ARG A 140 -3.97 -15.24 -18.03
CA ARG A 140 -3.75 -15.81 -19.37
C ARG A 140 -3.60 -14.77 -20.48
N TYR A 141 -3.97 -13.50 -20.24
CA TYR A 141 -3.99 -12.47 -21.27
C TYR A 141 -3.49 -11.13 -20.73
N PHE A 142 -2.18 -11.05 -20.46
CA PHE A 142 -1.54 -9.77 -20.22
C PHE A 142 -1.16 -9.09 -21.55
N PRO A 143 -1.25 -7.76 -21.65
CA PRO A 143 -0.77 -7.04 -22.82
C PRO A 143 0.75 -7.25 -22.96
N GLU A 144 1.27 -7.05 -24.17
CA GLU A 144 2.72 -7.05 -24.36
C GLU A 144 3.38 -5.94 -23.53
N HIS A 145 4.48 -6.28 -22.85
CA HIS A 145 5.25 -5.39 -22.00
C HIS A 145 6.72 -5.82 -21.98
N ASP A 146 7.58 -4.89 -21.56
CA ASP A 146 9.01 -5.12 -21.38
C ASP A 146 9.32 -5.63 -19.96
N VAL A 147 8.59 -5.11 -18.97
CA VAL A 147 8.76 -5.43 -17.54
C VAL A 147 7.39 -5.55 -16.87
N LEU A 148 7.24 -6.53 -15.98
CA LEU A 148 6.08 -6.69 -15.12
C LEU A 148 6.41 -6.14 -13.72
N PHE A 149 5.56 -5.27 -13.18
CA PHE A 149 5.69 -4.74 -11.85
C PHE A 149 4.64 -5.33 -10.90
N VAL A 150 5.01 -6.02 -9.83
CA VAL A 150 4.06 -6.47 -8.80
C VAL A 150 3.86 -5.34 -7.79
N ALA A 151 2.72 -4.66 -7.87
CA ALA A 151 2.38 -3.55 -6.99
C ALA A 151 1.63 -4.00 -5.72
N VAL A 152 1.05 -5.20 -5.71
CA VAL A 152 0.32 -5.76 -4.56
C VAL A 152 1.13 -5.62 -3.27
N ALA A 153 0.55 -4.99 -2.26
CA ALA A 153 1.20 -4.78 -0.96
C ALA A 153 1.07 -6.02 -0.06
N GLU A 154 1.99 -6.17 0.89
CA GLU A 154 1.89 -7.19 1.94
C GLU A 154 0.83 -6.77 2.97
N ASN A 155 -0.20 -7.60 3.10
CA ASN A 155 -1.20 -7.59 4.18
C ASN A 155 -1.94 -8.94 4.17
N GLU A 156 -2.68 -9.25 5.22
CA GLU A 156 -3.37 -10.55 5.36
C GLU A 156 -4.29 -10.89 4.18
N GLN A 157 -5.01 -9.89 3.67
CA GLN A 157 -5.95 -10.04 2.54
C GLN A 157 -5.22 -10.38 1.23
N ASN A 158 -4.01 -9.86 1.05
CA ASN A 158 -3.22 -10.02 -0.16
C ASN A 158 -2.30 -11.24 -0.15
N ILE A 159 -2.02 -11.87 1.00
CA ILE A 159 -1.14 -13.05 1.07
C ILE A 159 -1.57 -14.18 0.11
N PRO A 160 -2.85 -14.58 0.03
CA PRO A 160 -3.29 -15.60 -0.92
C PRO A 160 -2.98 -15.24 -2.38
N LEU A 161 -3.20 -13.97 -2.74
CA LEU A 161 -2.92 -13.45 -4.08
C LEU A 161 -1.41 -13.44 -4.37
N LEU A 162 -0.58 -12.99 -3.43
CA LEU A 162 0.88 -12.98 -3.57
C LEU A 162 1.45 -14.39 -3.77
N ASN A 163 0.89 -15.39 -3.07
CA ASN A 163 1.29 -16.78 -3.26
C ASN A 163 0.92 -17.29 -4.66
N LYS A 164 -0.31 -17.03 -5.13
CA LYS A 164 -0.73 -17.37 -6.50
C LYS A 164 0.12 -16.67 -7.56
N LEU A 165 0.46 -15.40 -7.34
CA LEU A 165 1.35 -14.64 -8.22
C LEU A 165 2.75 -15.25 -8.26
N SER A 166 3.25 -15.74 -7.14
CA SER A 166 4.56 -16.43 -7.09
C SER A 166 4.57 -17.66 -7.98
N ASP A 167 3.52 -18.49 -7.92
CA ASP A 167 3.40 -19.67 -8.76
C ASP A 167 3.21 -19.30 -10.24
N ALA A 168 2.35 -18.32 -10.54
CA ALA A 168 2.04 -17.90 -11.91
C ALA A 168 3.23 -17.22 -12.61
N LEU A 169 4.05 -16.47 -11.86
CA LEU A 169 5.17 -15.69 -12.40
C LEU A 169 6.50 -16.44 -12.36
N ALA A 170 6.56 -17.65 -11.80
CA ALA A 170 7.79 -18.44 -11.69
C ALA A 170 8.49 -18.69 -13.05
N ALA A 171 7.70 -18.85 -14.12
CA ALA A 171 8.19 -19.04 -15.48
C ALA A 171 7.85 -17.85 -16.41
N TRP A 172 7.67 -16.65 -15.83
CA TRP A 172 7.28 -15.47 -16.61
C TRP A 172 8.39 -15.11 -17.63
N PRO A 173 8.06 -14.85 -18.90
CA PRO A 173 9.07 -14.62 -19.95
C PRO A 173 9.72 -13.23 -19.90
N ARG A 174 9.19 -12.31 -19.08
CA ARG A 174 9.69 -10.94 -18.91
C ARG A 174 10.25 -10.74 -17.49
N PRO A 175 11.17 -9.78 -17.28
CA PRO A 175 11.60 -9.38 -15.94
C PRO A 175 10.42 -8.99 -15.05
N VAL A 176 10.45 -9.43 -13.79
CA VAL A 176 9.42 -9.17 -12.76
C VAL A 176 10.02 -8.33 -11.62
N VAL A 177 9.34 -7.25 -11.22
CA VAL A 177 9.77 -6.32 -10.16
C VAL A 177 8.58 -5.96 -9.25
N ASN A 178 8.50 -6.27 -7.98
CA ASN A 178 9.37 -7.13 -7.19
C ASN A 178 8.84 -8.57 -7.21
N ASP A 179 9.70 -9.48 -6.75
CA ASP A 179 9.35 -10.88 -6.56
C ASP A 179 8.18 -11.02 -5.54
N PRO A 180 7.01 -11.55 -5.94
CA PRO A 180 5.84 -11.67 -5.06
C PRO A 180 6.12 -12.52 -3.81
N ALA A 181 7.00 -13.53 -3.89
CA ALA A 181 7.37 -14.36 -2.74
C ALA A 181 8.22 -13.58 -1.72
N ARG A 182 8.93 -12.54 -2.17
CA ARG A 182 9.64 -11.61 -1.27
C ARG A 182 8.67 -10.63 -0.64
N ILE A 183 7.71 -10.10 -1.41
CA ILE A 183 6.69 -9.20 -0.89
C ILE A 183 5.89 -9.87 0.23
N ALA A 184 5.48 -11.12 0.06
CA ALA A 184 4.71 -11.88 1.06
C ALA A 184 5.42 -12.05 2.44
N ARG A 185 6.72 -11.76 2.52
CA ARG A 185 7.53 -11.86 3.75
C ARG A 185 7.83 -10.51 4.38
N LEU A 186 7.14 -9.44 3.95
CA LEU A 186 7.34 -8.08 4.46
C LEU A 186 6.48 -7.74 5.69
N SER A 187 5.87 -8.74 6.34
CA SER A 187 5.21 -8.52 7.63
C SER A 187 6.22 -8.02 8.67
N ARG A 188 5.73 -7.32 9.70
CA ARG A 188 6.60 -6.66 10.69
C ARG A 188 7.48 -7.65 11.45
N ASP A 189 6.92 -8.78 11.83
CA ASP A 189 7.60 -9.87 12.52
C ASP A 189 8.61 -10.60 11.61
N HIS A 190 8.29 -10.84 10.33
CA HIS A 190 9.24 -11.43 9.39
C HIS A 190 10.40 -10.48 9.06
N ASN A 191 10.11 -9.19 8.84
CA ASN A 191 11.16 -8.18 8.64
C ASN A 191 12.09 -8.09 9.84
N CYS A 192 11.54 -8.11 11.05
CA CYS A 192 12.33 -8.18 12.28
C CYS A 192 13.24 -9.42 12.28
N ALA A 193 12.69 -10.61 12.02
CA ALA A 193 13.46 -11.85 12.01
C ALA A 193 14.59 -11.84 10.95
N LEU A 194 14.34 -11.24 9.79
CA LEU A 194 15.30 -11.14 8.68
C LEU A 194 16.42 -10.12 8.96
N LEU A 195 16.10 -8.99 9.59
CA LEU A 195 17.00 -7.85 9.69
C LEU A 195 17.75 -7.76 11.03
N LYS A 196 17.29 -8.42 12.09
CA LYS A 196 17.93 -8.37 13.43
C LYS A 196 19.37 -8.85 13.48
N GLU A 197 19.81 -9.64 12.50
CA GLU A 197 21.17 -10.17 12.44
C GLU A 197 22.12 -9.32 11.58
N VAL A 198 21.61 -8.25 10.97
CA VAL A 198 22.42 -7.37 10.11
C VAL A 198 23.34 -6.50 10.97
N THR A 199 24.65 -6.64 10.76
CA THR A 199 25.65 -5.85 11.49
C THR A 199 25.46 -4.35 11.24
N GLY A 200 25.42 -3.57 12.33
CA GLY A 200 25.23 -2.12 12.27
C GLY A 200 23.77 -1.66 12.16
N VAL A 201 22.81 -2.59 12.20
CA VAL A 201 21.38 -2.28 12.26
C VAL A 201 20.84 -2.65 13.65
N ASP A 202 20.29 -1.68 14.36
CA ASP A 202 19.44 -1.96 15.53
C ASP A 202 18.01 -2.20 15.05
N MET A 203 17.57 -3.46 15.07
CA MET A 203 16.21 -3.87 14.72
C MET A 203 15.54 -4.45 15.98
N PRO A 204 14.74 -3.65 16.70
CA PRO A 204 13.99 -4.11 17.87
C PRO A 204 13.11 -5.31 17.58
N VAL A 205 13.06 -6.28 18.51
CA VAL A 205 12.20 -7.44 18.36
C VAL A 205 10.75 -6.95 18.24
N THR A 206 10.08 -7.39 17.17
CA THR A 206 8.67 -7.10 16.92
C THR A 206 7.91 -8.42 16.89
N VAL A 207 6.98 -8.59 17.83
CA VAL A 207 6.17 -9.81 17.96
C VAL A 207 4.71 -9.51 17.65
N ARG A 208 4.02 -10.48 17.06
CA ARG A 208 2.56 -10.51 16.99
C ARG A 208 2.03 -11.27 18.19
N VAL A 209 1.15 -10.65 18.97
CA VAL A 209 0.56 -11.23 20.18
C VAL A 209 -0.95 -10.99 20.24
N GLY A 210 -1.66 -11.97 20.79
CA GLY A 210 -3.08 -11.83 21.08
C GLY A 210 -3.35 -10.88 22.25
N ARG A 211 -4.53 -10.28 22.26
CA ARG A 211 -5.01 -9.37 23.30
C ARG A 211 -4.84 -9.96 24.71
N SER A 212 -5.11 -11.25 24.90
CA SER A 212 -5.01 -11.93 26.19
C SER A 212 -3.61 -11.87 26.80
N VAL A 213 -2.55 -11.88 25.97
CA VAL A 213 -1.16 -11.71 26.42
C VAL A 213 -0.94 -10.28 26.92
N LEU A 214 -1.46 -9.28 26.22
CA LEU A 214 -1.36 -7.88 26.65
C LEU A 214 -2.12 -7.62 27.95
N GLU A 215 -3.28 -8.25 28.12
CA GLU A 215 -4.06 -8.19 29.36
C GLU A 215 -3.33 -8.86 30.54
N GLN A 216 -2.58 -9.95 30.32
CA GLN A 216 -1.71 -10.53 31.35
C GLN A 216 -0.59 -9.55 31.74
N VAL A 217 0.01 -8.88 30.74
CA VAL A 217 1.05 -7.86 31.01
C VAL A 217 0.49 -6.67 31.76
N SER A 218 -0.71 -6.18 31.41
CA SER A 218 -1.33 -5.04 32.10
C SER A 218 -1.70 -5.35 33.55
N ARG A 219 -1.97 -6.62 33.88
CA ARG A 219 -2.18 -7.09 35.26
C ARG A 219 -0.89 -7.46 36.01
N GLY A 220 0.27 -7.38 35.36
CA GLY A 220 1.57 -7.76 35.95
C GLY A 220 1.78 -9.28 36.08
N GLU A 221 0.96 -10.10 35.43
CA GLU A 221 1.09 -11.57 35.40
C GLU A 221 2.22 -12.03 34.47
N ARG A 222 2.66 -11.15 33.58
CA ARG A 222 3.76 -11.35 32.62
C ARG A 222 4.47 -10.02 32.40
N SER A 223 5.78 -10.02 32.13
CA SER A 223 6.52 -8.81 31.73
C SER A 223 6.70 -8.73 30.23
N PHE A 224 6.91 -7.52 29.68
CA PHE A 224 7.30 -7.40 28.28
C PHE A 224 8.71 -7.95 28.03
N ALA A 225 9.61 -7.91 29.01
CA ALA A 225 10.91 -8.59 28.92
C ALA A 225 10.76 -10.08 28.56
N ALA A 226 9.76 -10.77 29.11
CA ALA A 226 9.49 -12.17 28.78
C ALA A 226 8.81 -12.35 27.41
N VAL A 227 8.07 -11.35 26.92
CA VAL A 227 7.35 -11.39 25.64
C VAL A 227 8.26 -11.05 24.47
N LEU A 228 9.11 -10.03 24.62
CA LEU A 228 9.99 -9.50 23.58
C LEU A 228 11.39 -10.12 23.60
N GLY A 229 11.91 -10.43 24.79
CA GLY A 229 13.27 -10.95 24.99
C GLY A 229 14.38 -9.91 24.82
N ASP A 230 14.08 -8.71 24.31
CA ASP A 230 15.08 -7.65 24.05
C ASP A 230 14.72 -6.28 24.68
N GLY A 231 13.65 -6.20 25.47
CA GLY A 231 13.24 -4.96 26.12
C GLY A 231 11.97 -5.09 26.94
N ASP A 232 11.67 -4.03 27.70
CA ASP A 232 10.43 -3.85 28.45
C ASP A 232 9.84 -2.49 28.08
N PHE A 233 8.97 -1.94 28.92
CA PHE A 233 8.49 -0.57 28.80
C PHE A 233 9.63 0.46 28.73
N PRO A 234 9.45 1.57 27.98
CA PRO A 234 8.29 1.87 27.13
C PRO A 234 8.24 0.98 25.88
N VAL A 235 7.03 0.59 25.47
CA VAL A 235 6.78 -0.20 24.25
C VAL A 235 5.95 0.58 23.24
N ILE A 236 6.02 0.17 21.98
CA ILE A 236 5.11 0.59 20.93
C ILE A 236 4.12 -0.55 20.68
N VAL A 237 2.82 -0.26 20.70
CA VAL A 237 1.74 -1.21 20.40
C VAL A 237 0.96 -0.76 19.16
N ARG A 238 0.62 -1.70 18.29
CA ARG A 238 -0.14 -1.44 17.06
C ARG A 238 -1.10 -2.59 16.75
N PRO A 239 -2.36 -2.36 16.38
CA PRO A 239 -3.21 -3.42 15.84
C PRO A 239 -2.66 -3.96 14.50
N VAL A 240 -2.81 -5.26 14.25
CA VAL A 240 -2.23 -5.93 13.07
C VAL A 240 -2.68 -5.32 11.73
N ASP A 241 -3.98 -5.01 11.58
CA ASP A 241 -4.54 -4.50 10.33
C ASP A 241 -4.48 -2.97 10.18
N SER A 242 -3.83 -2.27 11.10
CA SER A 242 -3.78 -0.81 11.02
C SER A 242 -2.70 -0.34 10.04
N HIS A 243 -3.02 0.71 9.27
CA HIS A 243 -2.10 1.43 8.38
C HIS A 243 -1.91 2.88 8.86
N ALA A 244 -0.91 3.59 8.31
CA ALA A 244 -0.68 5.02 8.55
C ALA A 244 -0.60 5.50 10.03
N GLY A 245 -0.28 4.62 10.99
CA GLY A 245 -0.21 5.00 12.41
C GLY A 245 -1.52 4.90 13.20
N HIS A 246 -2.64 4.50 12.60
CA HIS A 246 -3.90 4.36 13.35
C HIS A 246 -3.79 3.32 14.47
N GLY A 247 -4.18 3.69 15.69
CA GLY A 247 -4.06 2.85 16.89
C GLY A 247 -2.63 2.52 17.31
N LEU A 248 -1.62 3.13 16.67
CA LEU A 248 -0.23 3.03 17.08
C LEU A 248 -0.01 3.94 18.29
N ASP A 249 0.49 3.38 19.39
CA ASP A 249 0.77 4.18 20.58
C ASP A 249 2.06 3.74 21.27
N ARG A 250 2.66 4.67 22.02
CA ARG A 250 3.81 4.43 22.88
C ARG A 250 3.33 4.38 24.32
N LEU A 251 3.46 3.23 24.94
CA LEU A 251 2.98 2.97 26.29
C LEU A 251 4.16 2.97 27.25
N ALA A 252 4.06 3.77 28.31
CA ALA A 252 5.14 3.95 29.28
C ALA A 252 5.18 2.87 30.37
N ASP A 253 4.05 2.23 30.65
CA ASP A 253 3.91 1.24 31.71
C ASP A 253 2.63 0.38 31.53
N ALA A 254 2.42 -0.55 32.48
CA ALA A 254 1.27 -1.46 32.50
C ALA A 254 -0.08 -0.75 32.66
N ALA A 255 -0.12 0.42 33.33
CA ALA A 255 -1.35 1.19 33.50
C ALA A 255 -1.77 1.85 32.18
N ALA A 256 -0.81 2.44 31.46
CA ALA A 256 -1.03 2.95 30.11
C ALA A 256 -1.49 1.83 29.14
N LEU A 257 -0.96 0.62 29.29
CA LEU A 257 -1.44 -0.54 28.53
C LEU A 257 -2.88 -0.93 28.87
N ALA A 258 -3.26 -0.93 30.14
CA ALA A 258 -4.64 -1.20 30.53
C ALA A 258 -5.61 -0.16 29.94
N GLU A 259 -5.24 1.11 29.98
CA GLU A 259 -6.02 2.21 29.39
C GLU A 259 -6.15 2.04 27.87
N TYR A 260 -5.05 1.81 27.16
CA TYR A 260 -5.04 1.54 25.73
C TYR A 260 -6.01 0.40 25.36
N LEU A 261 -5.91 -0.74 26.06
CA LEU A 261 -6.75 -1.91 25.81
C LEU A 261 -8.22 -1.65 26.08
N SER A 262 -8.58 -0.74 27.00
CA SER A 262 -9.98 -0.41 27.30
C SER A 262 -10.71 0.20 26.09
N SER A 263 -9.97 0.85 25.20
CA SER A 263 -10.50 1.49 23.99
C SER A 263 -10.30 0.65 22.73
N ALA A 264 -9.27 -0.21 22.70
CA ALA A 264 -8.99 -1.06 21.56
C ALA A 264 -9.98 -2.24 21.45
N THR A 265 -10.52 -2.49 20.26
CA THR A 265 -11.44 -3.60 19.98
C THR A 265 -10.77 -4.79 19.28
N GLN A 266 -9.51 -4.63 18.86
CA GLN A 266 -8.78 -5.61 18.07
C GLN A 266 -8.30 -6.79 18.95
N SER A 267 -8.19 -7.96 18.32
CA SER A 267 -7.78 -9.22 18.96
C SER A 267 -6.28 -9.45 18.93
N GLU A 268 -5.54 -8.81 18.02
CA GLU A 268 -4.11 -9.04 17.81
C GLU A 268 -3.34 -7.73 17.58
N PHE A 269 -2.13 -7.72 18.09
CA PHE A 269 -1.27 -6.54 18.09
C PHE A 269 0.17 -6.92 17.74
N TYR A 270 0.84 -6.02 17.03
CA TYR A 270 2.28 -5.95 16.99
C TYR A 270 2.80 -5.16 18.19
N VAL A 271 3.82 -5.69 18.86
CA VAL A 271 4.51 -5.01 19.97
C VAL A 271 6.01 -5.04 19.75
N SER A 272 6.67 -3.92 20.07
CA SER A 272 8.12 -3.81 20.10
C SER A 272 8.56 -2.81 21.16
N ARG A 273 9.79 -2.92 21.67
CA ARG A 273 10.35 -1.89 22.57
C ARG A 273 10.45 -0.54 21.85
N PHE A 274 10.24 0.54 22.58
CA PHE A 274 10.48 1.87 22.05
C PHE A 274 11.99 2.14 21.98
N VAL A 275 12.46 2.61 20.81
CA VAL A 275 13.83 3.12 20.64
C VAL A 275 13.78 4.63 20.74
N ASP A 276 14.61 5.19 21.62
CA ASP A 276 14.82 6.63 21.67
C ASP A 276 15.89 7.03 20.65
N TYR A 277 15.46 7.50 19.49
CA TYR A 277 16.32 7.86 18.37
C TYR A 277 16.47 9.38 18.19
N ARG A 278 16.35 10.14 19.28
CA ARG A 278 16.64 11.58 19.29
C ARG A 278 18.13 11.83 19.05
N ASP A 279 18.42 12.92 18.35
CA ASP A 279 19.78 13.44 18.20
C ASP A 279 20.13 14.40 19.36
N ALA A 280 21.33 14.98 19.34
CA ALA A 280 21.84 15.88 20.37
C ALA A 280 20.97 17.13 20.63
N ASP A 281 20.15 17.54 19.67
CA ASP A 281 19.19 18.65 19.79
C ASP A 281 17.84 18.23 20.40
N GLY A 282 17.69 16.96 20.79
CA GLY A 282 16.47 16.41 21.35
C GLY A 282 15.36 16.12 20.33
N MET A 283 15.64 16.28 19.02
CA MET A 283 14.67 16.05 17.95
C MET A 283 14.78 14.65 17.36
N PHE A 284 13.64 14.08 16.99
CA PHE A 284 13.56 12.80 16.29
C PHE A 284 13.81 12.99 14.79
N ARG A 285 14.56 12.07 14.18
CA ARG A 285 14.89 12.09 12.73
C ARG A 285 14.55 10.75 12.09
N LYS A 286 13.74 10.79 11.04
CA LYS A 286 13.38 9.61 10.23
C LYS A 286 13.90 9.77 8.82
N TYR A 287 14.76 8.85 8.41
CA TYR A 287 15.29 8.80 7.05
C TYR A 287 14.56 7.71 6.27
N ARG A 288 14.20 8.02 5.02
CA ARG A 288 13.72 7.02 4.07
C ARG A 288 14.80 6.83 3.01
N VAL A 289 15.39 5.62 2.99
CA VAL A 289 16.39 5.21 2.02
C VAL A 289 15.83 4.06 1.20
N MET A 290 15.92 4.16 -0.12
CA MET A 290 15.53 3.11 -1.06
C MET A 290 16.77 2.38 -1.55
N LEU A 291 16.76 1.04 -1.51
CA LEU A 291 17.82 0.25 -2.13
C LEU A 291 17.34 -0.28 -3.48
N ILE A 292 18.01 0.15 -4.56
CA ILE A 292 17.73 -0.33 -5.93
C ILE A 292 18.94 -1.12 -6.39
N ALA A 293 18.76 -2.42 -6.64
CA ALA A 293 19.86 -3.34 -6.94
C ALA A 293 21.02 -3.25 -5.92
N GLY A 294 20.69 -3.10 -4.63
CA GLY A 294 21.66 -2.96 -3.54
C GLY A 294 22.30 -1.57 -3.41
N ARG A 295 22.04 -0.64 -4.33
CA ARG A 295 22.55 0.74 -4.24
C ARG A 295 21.58 1.60 -3.43
N PRO A 296 22.03 2.33 -2.39
CA PRO A 296 21.18 3.20 -1.60
C PRO A 296 20.90 4.54 -2.31
N PHE A 297 19.66 5.01 -2.19
CA PHE A 297 19.18 6.30 -2.64
C PHE A 297 18.39 6.97 -1.51
N VAL A 298 18.75 8.18 -1.14
CA VAL A 298 18.02 8.95 -0.14
C VAL A 298 16.74 9.48 -0.78
N ALA A 299 15.59 9.20 -0.16
CA ALA A 299 14.29 9.67 -0.62
C ALA A 299 13.92 11.02 0.03
N HIS A 300 13.87 11.04 1.37
CA HIS A 300 13.59 12.25 2.16
C HIS A 300 13.98 12.02 3.62
N MET A 301 14.00 13.12 4.39
CA MET A 301 14.13 13.11 5.84
C MET A 301 12.97 13.88 6.49
N GLY A 302 12.44 13.35 7.59
CA GLY A 302 11.51 14.06 8.46
C GLY A 302 12.14 14.34 9.82
N ILE A 303 11.99 15.58 10.31
CA ILE A 303 12.40 16.00 11.66
C ILE A 303 11.17 16.39 12.47
N SER A 304 11.06 15.91 13.70
CA SER A 304 9.93 16.24 14.59
C SER A 304 10.31 16.23 16.06
N ALA A 305 9.61 17.04 16.86
CA ALA A 305 9.66 16.97 18.32
C ALA A 305 8.90 15.73 18.85
N HIS A 306 8.04 15.13 18.03
CA HIS A 306 7.29 13.93 18.36
C HIS A 306 7.91 12.69 17.71
N TRP A 307 7.94 11.57 18.43
CA TRP A 307 8.58 10.32 17.99
C TRP A 307 7.87 9.65 16.81
N MET A 308 6.56 9.89 16.65
CA MET A 308 5.77 9.31 15.57
C MET A 308 5.79 10.24 14.34
N ILE A 309 6.79 10.05 13.47
CA ILE A 309 7.03 10.90 12.29
C ILE A 309 6.22 10.40 11.07
N HIS A 310 5.28 11.23 10.63
CA HIS A 310 4.46 11.09 9.42
C HIS A 310 4.62 12.31 8.50
N TYR A 311 4.35 12.15 7.21
CA TYR A 311 4.47 13.22 6.21
C TYR A 311 3.65 14.48 6.56
N LEU A 312 2.55 14.32 7.30
CA LEU A 312 1.65 15.41 7.67
C LEU A 312 2.01 16.12 8.98
N ASN A 313 2.94 15.59 9.78
CA ASN A 313 3.24 16.09 11.13
C ASN A 313 4.72 16.42 11.37
N ALA A 314 5.54 16.40 10.32
CA ALA A 314 6.99 16.60 10.41
C ALA A 314 7.48 17.71 9.48
N GLY A 315 8.56 18.39 9.87
CA GLY A 315 9.31 19.23 8.95
C GLY A 315 10.00 18.34 7.92
N MET A 316 9.56 18.44 6.67
CA MET A 316 10.10 17.65 5.55
C MET A 316 11.22 18.44 4.87
N ALA A 317 12.34 17.78 4.60
CA ALA A 317 13.48 18.31 3.85
C ALA A 317 13.99 17.26 2.84
#